data_AF-A0A542UTU0-F1
#
_entry.id   AF-A0A542UTU0-F1
#
_cell.length_a   1.000
_cell.length_b   1.000
_cell.length_c   1.000
_cell.angle_alpha   90.00
_cell.angle_beta   90.00
_cell.angle_gamma   90.00
#
_symmetry.space_group_name_H-M   'P 1'
#
loop_
_entity.id
_entity.type
_entity.pdbx_description
1 polymer ?
#
loop_
_entity_poly.entity_id
_entity_poly.type
_entity_poly.pdbx_seq_one_letter_code
_entity_poly.pdbx_strand_id
1 'polypeptide(L)'
;MRSALVRSSVVLATVALTLTACAGAPPSTTTTSAAQAGAGVESAPAVPSEEPTPEPTSADPADVSADDLEIADGGESGTLDVPSYTNILLTTARASLELRGFTVEAVDASGQSRMVDQEDQWVVVAQDPPAGVVVKGSFVVLNVLHRDEVNG
;
A
#
# COMPACT_ATOMS: atom_id res chain seq x y z
N MET A 1 -0.42 -38.70 10.01
CA MET A 1 0.46 -38.19 8.93
C MET A 1 -0.04 -38.68 7.59
N ARG A 2 -0.82 -37.86 6.87
CA ARG A 2 -1.16 -38.06 5.46
C ARG A 2 -1.16 -36.69 4.79
N SER A 3 0.00 -36.34 4.24
CA SER A 3 0.21 -35.14 3.43
C SER A 3 -0.36 -35.32 2.02
N ALA A 4 -0.59 -34.18 1.38
CA ALA A 4 -0.76 -33.93 -0.05
C ALA A 4 -2.16 -34.11 -0.65
N LEU A 5 -2.76 -33.00 -1.10
CA LEU A 5 -2.72 -32.62 -2.52
C LEU A 5 -3.20 -31.16 -2.69
N VAL A 6 -2.26 -30.22 -2.77
CA VAL A 6 -2.50 -28.86 -3.27
C VAL A 6 -2.85 -28.99 -4.76
N ARG A 7 -4.11 -28.74 -5.11
CA ARG A 7 -4.56 -28.65 -6.51
C ARG A 7 -4.20 -27.27 -7.06
N SER A 8 -2.94 -27.13 -7.44
CA SER A 8 -2.45 -26.00 -8.24
C SER A 8 -3.14 -26.04 -9.61
N SER A 9 -4.10 -25.14 -9.83
CA SER A 9 -4.74 -24.95 -11.12
C SER A 9 -4.09 -23.76 -11.81
N VAL A 10 -3.01 -24.02 -12.56
CA VAL A 10 -2.43 -23.05 -13.49
C VAL A 10 -3.37 -22.98 -14.69
N VAL A 11 -4.23 -21.96 -14.74
CA VAL A 11 -5.00 -21.64 -15.95
C VAL A 11 -4.10 -20.83 -16.86
N LEU A 12 -3.56 -21.51 -17.88
CA LEU A 12 -2.74 -20.92 -18.92
C LEU A 12 -3.66 -20.19 -19.93
N ALA A 13 -3.97 -18.92 -19.68
CA ALA A 13 -4.72 -18.09 -20.61
C ALA A 13 -3.78 -17.54 -21.69
N THR A 14 -3.72 -18.21 -22.83
CA THR A 14 -3.01 -17.73 -24.03
C THR A 14 -3.85 -16.64 -24.70
N VAL A 15 -3.53 -15.37 -24.47
CA VAL A 15 -4.15 -14.24 -25.20
C VAL A 15 -3.27 -13.91 -26.40
N ALA A 16 -3.82 -14.13 -27.60
CA ALA A 16 -3.20 -13.80 -28.87
C ALA A 16 -3.14 -12.28 -29.09
N LEU A 17 -1.94 -11.75 -29.30
CA LEU A 17 -1.67 -10.33 -29.57
C LEU A 17 -1.82 -10.05 -31.07
N THR A 18 -2.91 -9.41 -31.50
CA THR A 18 -3.05 -8.91 -32.89
C THR A 18 -2.48 -7.49 -32.98
N LEU A 19 -1.26 -7.36 -33.51
CA LEU A 19 -0.67 -6.05 -33.83
C LEU A 19 -1.33 -5.47 -35.08
N THR A 20 -2.17 -4.45 -34.91
CA THR A 20 -2.60 -3.58 -36.03
C THR A 20 -1.73 -2.33 -36.03
N ALA A 21 -0.85 -2.25 -37.02
CA ALA A 21 -0.01 -1.09 -37.28
C ALA A 21 -0.81 -0.02 -38.05
N CYS A 22 -1.03 1.15 -37.43
CA CYS A 22 -1.48 2.34 -38.14
C CYS A 22 -0.30 3.31 -38.28
N ALA A 23 0.17 3.45 -39.52
CA ALA A 23 1.09 4.51 -39.94
C ALA A 23 0.30 5.82 -40.12
N GLY A 24 0.73 6.91 -39.47
CA GLY A 24 0.17 8.25 -39.65
C GLY A 24 1.16 9.33 -39.24
N ALA A 25 1.60 10.13 -40.20
CA ALA A 25 2.66 11.14 -40.13
C ALA A 25 2.28 12.42 -39.32
N PRO A 26 3.26 13.23 -38.86
CA PRO A 26 3.03 14.47 -38.13
C PRO A 26 2.89 15.70 -39.05
N PRO A 27 2.17 16.74 -38.60
CA PRO A 27 2.70 18.10 -38.72
C PRO A 27 2.59 18.94 -37.43
N SER A 28 3.62 19.76 -37.26
CA SER A 28 3.86 20.71 -36.18
C SER A 28 2.76 21.75 -35.96
N THR A 29 2.50 22.10 -34.70
CA THR A 29 2.06 23.46 -34.34
C THR A 29 2.89 24.00 -33.20
N THR A 30 3.77 24.92 -33.56
CA THR A 30 4.44 25.91 -32.72
C THR A 30 3.45 26.60 -31.79
N THR A 31 3.68 26.55 -30.48
CA THR A 31 3.14 27.55 -29.56
C THR A 31 4.31 28.19 -28.83
N THR A 32 4.70 29.34 -29.36
CA THR A 32 5.53 30.35 -28.71
C THR A 32 4.75 30.91 -27.51
N SER A 33 5.32 30.85 -26.31
CA SER A 33 5.01 31.80 -25.26
C SER A 33 6.30 32.25 -24.57
N ALA A 34 6.42 33.56 -24.46
CA ALA A 34 7.65 34.30 -24.27
C ALA A 34 8.13 34.32 -22.81
N ALA A 35 9.44 34.49 -22.71
CA ALA A 35 10.21 34.68 -21.50
C ALA A 35 9.76 35.91 -20.68
N GLN A 36 9.93 35.81 -19.36
CA GLN A 36 10.39 36.98 -18.59
C GLN A 36 11.43 36.54 -17.56
N ALA A 37 12.56 37.25 -17.62
CA ALA A 37 13.76 37.06 -16.83
C ALA A 37 13.60 37.62 -15.41
N GLY A 38 14.11 36.88 -14.43
CA GLY A 38 14.41 37.36 -13.09
C GLY A 38 15.78 36.82 -12.69
N ALA A 39 16.79 37.67 -12.82
CA ALA A 39 18.15 37.43 -12.33
C ALA A 39 18.19 37.53 -10.81
N GLY A 40 19.01 36.69 -10.16
CA GLY A 40 19.26 36.79 -8.72
C GLY A 40 20.28 35.77 -8.22
N VAL A 41 21.57 36.09 -8.43
CA VAL A 41 22.77 35.83 -7.60
C VAL A 41 22.73 34.68 -6.57
N GLU A 42 23.57 33.66 -6.72
CA GLU A 42 24.93 33.57 -6.15
C GLU A 42 24.99 33.82 -4.64
N SER A 43 25.15 32.75 -3.86
CA SER A 43 26.06 32.70 -2.70
C SER A 43 26.09 31.29 -2.10
N ALA A 44 27.23 30.63 -2.29
CA ALA A 44 27.69 29.58 -1.39
C ALA A 44 28.50 30.23 -0.27
N PRO A 45 28.36 29.73 0.97
CA PRO A 45 29.56 29.32 1.68
C PRO A 45 29.42 27.94 2.34
N ALA A 46 30.58 27.37 2.61
CA ALA A 46 30.82 26.03 3.12
C ALA A 46 30.75 25.95 4.67
N VAL A 47 30.36 24.75 5.16
CA VAL A 47 30.73 24.00 6.39
C VAL A 47 30.61 24.69 7.79
N PRO A 48 30.06 24.00 8.82
CA PRO A 48 30.79 22.93 9.51
C PRO A 48 29.99 21.67 9.86
N SER A 49 30.71 20.56 9.99
CA SER A 49 30.35 19.41 10.82
C SER A 49 30.20 19.82 12.28
N GLU A 50 29.13 19.41 12.95
CA GLU A 50 29.20 18.96 14.34
C GLU A 50 28.21 17.81 14.54
N GLU A 51 28.80 16.66 14.84
CA GLU A 51 28.17 15.45 15.34
C GLU A 51 27.92 15.65 16.85
N PRO A 52 26.68 15.58 17.33
CA PRO A 52 26.45 15.11 18.67
C PRO A 52 26.26 13.60 18.60
N THR A 53 27.29 12.88 19.02
CA THR A 53 27.18 11.53 19.57
C THR A 53 26.52 11.66 20.95
N PRO A 54 25.25 11.26 21.14
CA PRO A 54 24.83 10.76 22.44
C PRO A 54 25.28 9.30 22.50
N GLU A 55 26.25 9.03 23.37
CA GLU A 55 26.48 7.69 23.88
C GLU A 55 25.14 7.14 24.40
N PRO A 56 24.61 6.01 23.89
CA PRO A 56 23.66 5.27 24.70
C PRO A 56 24.46 4.75 25.89
N THR A 57 24.26 5.42 27.03
CA THR A 57 24.67 4.91 28.33
C THR A 57 24.21 3.46 28.43
N SER A 58 25.20 2.57 28.53
CA SER A 58 25.01 1.15 28.77
C SER A 58 24.43 1.01 30.18
N ALA A 59 23.10 1.05 30.28
CA ALA A 59 22.38 0.62 31.46
C ALA A 59 21.88 -0.82 31.20
N ASP A 60 22.75 -1.77 31.52
CA ASP A 60 22.40 -3.15 31.83
C ASP A 60 22.78 -3.33 33.33
N PRO A 61 22.09 -4.10 34.20
CA PRO A 61 21.05 -5.10 33.92
C PRO A 61 19.82 -5.07 34.85
N ALA A 62 18.70 -5.60 34.38
CA ALA A 62 17.69 -6.27 35.21
C ALA A 62 16.97 -7.27 34.29
N ASP A 63 17.42 -8.53 34.24
CA ASP A 63 16.86 -9.59 35.10
C ASP A 63 15.39 -9.34 35.44
N VAL A 64 14.52 -9.69 34.48
CA VAL A 64 13.20 -10.19 34.83
C VAL A 64 13.23 -11.69 34.62
N SER A 65 13.42 -12.35 35.75
CA SER A 65 13.18 -13.77 35.94
C SER A 65 11.84 -14.20 35.33
N ALA A 66 11.88 -15.39 34.74
CA ALA A 66 10.78 -16.07 34.08
C ALA A 66 9.74 -16.56 35.09
N ASP A 67 8.56 -15.94 35.10
CA ASP A 67 7.30 -16.42 35.66
C ASP A 67 6.24 -15.60 34.92
N ASP A 68 5.30 -16.10 34.13
CA ASP A 68 4.53 -17.32 34.21
C ASP A 68 3.93 -17.49 32.81
N LEU A 69 4.36 -18.53 32.09
CA LEU A 69 3.80 -18.87 30.79
C LEU A 69 2.48 -19.63 31.02
N GLU A 70 1.42 -18.92 31.42
CA GLU A 70 0.09 -19.28 30.94
C GLU A 70 0.04 -18.94 29.44
N ILE A 71 0.68 -19.79 28.63
CA ILE A 71 0.26 -19.94 27.24
C ILE A 71 -1.11 -20.61 27.32
N ALA A 72 -2.14 -19.76 27.44
CA ALA A 72 -3.51 -20.13 27.18
C ALA A 72 -3.56 -20.65 25.73
N ASP A 73 -3.43 -21.97 25.68
CA ASP A 73 -4.18 -22.91 24.87
C ASP A 73 -5.14 -22.25 23.86
N GLY A 74 -4.82 -22.48 22.58
CA GLY A 74 -5.77 -22.28 21.50
C GLY A 74 -5.70 -20.90 20.86
N GLY A 75 -4.82 -20.76 19.85
CA GLY A 75 -5.03 -19.76 18.80
C GLY A 75 -6.47 -19.87 18.33
N GLU A 76 -7.29 -18.92 18.78
CA GLU A 76 -8.72 -18.94 18.53
C GLU A 76 -8.91 -18.93 17.02
N SER A 77 -9.28 -20.08 16.48
CA SER A 77 -9.86 -20.19 15.15
C SER A 77 -11.24 -19.55 15.22
N GLY A 78 -11.24 -18.22 15.39
CA GLY A 78 -12.41 -17.37 15.44
C GLY A 78 -12.70 -16.83 14.05
N THR A 79 -13.95 -16.49 13.82
CA THR A 79 -14.36 -15.77 12.61
C THR A 79 -14.72 -14.35 12.99
N LEU A 80 -14.37 -13.40 12.14
CA LEU A 80 -14.51 -11.97 12.39
C LEU A 80 -15.25 -11.35 11.21
N ASP A 81 -16.18 -10.45 11.51
CA ASP A 81 -16.97 -9.77 10.49
C ASP A 81 -16.16 -8.63 9.86
N VAL A 82 -16.07 -8.65 8.53
CA VAL A 82 -15.43 -7.64 7.69
C VAL A 82 -16.52 -6.77 7.07
N PRO A 83 -16.61 -5.49 7.46
CA PRO A 83 -17.51 -4.55 6.81
C PRO A 83 -17.10 -4.26 5.36
N SER A 84 -18.04 -3.74 4.57
CA SER A 84 -17.75 -3.19 3.25
C SER A 84 -17.21 -1.76 3.39
N TYR A 85 -16.03 -1.50 2.85
CA TYR A 85 -15.37 -0.19 2.83
C TYR A 85 -15.32 0.44 1.43
N THR A 86 -16.08 -0.09 0.47
CA THR A 86 -16.21 0.48 -0.87
C THR A 86 -16.73 1.93 -0.83
N ASN A 87 -16.18 2.79 -1.68
CA ASN A 87 -16.44 4.24 -1.76
C ASN A 87 -16.06 5.03 -0.49
N ILE A 88 -15.19 4.48 0.36
CA ILE A 88 -14.63 5.17 1.52
C ILE A 88 -13.15 5.47 1.28
N LEU A 89 -12.63 6.50 1.94
CA LEU A 89 -11.20 6.82 1.93
C LEU A 89 -10.36 5.66 2.49
N LEU A 90 -9.21 5.42 1.85
CA LEU A 90 -8.29 4.35 2.23
C LEU A 90 -7.83 4.49 3.69
N THR A 91 -7.49 5.71 4.13
CA THR A 91 -7.10 6.01 5.53
C THR A 91 -8.15 5.50 6.53
N THR A 92 -9.43 5.75 6.26
CA THR A 92 -10.54 5.36 7.15
C THR A 92 -10.79 3.85 7.11
N ALA A 93 -10.73 3.26 5.92
CA ALA A 93 -10.90 1.82 5.74
C ALA A 93 -9.81 1.03 6.45
N ARG A 94 -8.54 1.38 6.23
CA ARG A 94 -7.39 0.72 6.85
C ARG A 94 -7.44 0.83 8.38
N ALA A 95 -7.60 2.04 8.92
CA ALA A 95 -7.67 2.24 10.37
C ALA A 95 -8.79 1.39 11.00
N SER A 96 -9.94 1.26 10.33
CA SER A 96 -11.06 0.48 10.84
C SER A 96 -10.82 -1.03 10.82
N LEU A 97 -10.12 -1.53 9.80
CA LEU A 97 -9.77 -2.95 9.65
C LEU A 97 -8.64 -3.35 10.60
N GLU A 98 -7.60 -2.52 10.73
CA GLU A 98 -6.48 -2.77 11.65
C GLU A 98 -6.92 -2.75 13.11
N LEU A 99 -7.84 -1.84 13.47
CA LEU A 99 -8.45 -1.82 14.82
C LEU A 99 -9.18 -3.13 15.16
N ARG A 100 -9.63 -3.88 14.15
CA ARG A 100 -10.28 -5.19 14.29
C ARG A 100 -9.29 -6.36 14.27
N GLY A 101 -8.00 -6.09 14.07
CA GLY A 101 -6.94 -7.09 13.99
C GLY A 101 -6.76 -7.71 12.61
N PHE A 102 -7.20 -7.05 11.54
CA PHE A 102 -6.88 -7.46 10.17
C PHE A 102 -5.57 -6.84 9.70
N THR A 103 -4.84 -7.57 8.86
CA THR A 103 -3.71 -7.02 8.10
C THR A 103 -4.22 -6.49 6.77
N VAL A 104 -3.93 -5.22 6.48
CA VAL A 104 -4.48 -4.52 5.32
C VAL A 104 -3.37 -4.23 4.30
N GLU A 105 -3.62 -4.59 3.04
CA GLU A 105 -2.79 -4.24 1.90
C GLU A 105 -3.58 -3.33 0.97
N ALA A 106 -2.94 -2.30 0.40
CA ALA A 106 -3.58 -1.44 -0.59
C ALA A 106 -2.90 -1.59 -1.95
N VAL A 107 -3.71 -1.73 -2.99
CA VAL A 107 -3.26 -1.92 -4.37
C VAL A 107 -3.96 -0.92 -5.28
N ASP A 108 -3.20 -0.24 -6.14
CA ASP A 108 -3.74 0.68 -7.14
C ASP A 108 -4.53 -0.08 -8.22
N ALA A 109 -5.84 0.14 -8.23
CA ALA A 109 -6.79 -0.49 -9.15
C ALA A 109 -6.74 0.11 -10.56
N SER A 110 -6.07 1.25 -10.76
CA SER A 110 -5.94 1.88 -12.08
C SER A 110 -5.04 1.06 -13.03
N GLY A 111 -4.27 0.11 -12.48
CA GLY A 111 -3.27 -0.65 -13.22
C GLY A 111 -2.00 0.13 -13.54
N GLN A 112 -1.85 1.34 -12.99
CA GLN A 112 -0.65 2.17 -13.16
C GLN A 112 0.46 1.84 -12.15
N SER A 113 0.20 0.95 -11.20
CA SER A 113 1.15 0.51 -10.16
C SER A 113 1.79 1.68 -9.41
N ARG A 114 1.01 2.74 -9.14
CA ARG A 114 1.48 3.89 -8.38
C ARG A 114 1.68 3.50 -6.92
N MET A 115 2.65 4.13 -6.27
CA MET A 115 2.82 3.99 -4.82
C MET A 115 1.70 4.76 -4.11
N VAL A 116 1.15 4.12 -3.06
CA VAL A 116 0.05 4.66 -2.26
C VAL A 116 0.66 5.37 -1.04
N ASP A 117 1.27 6.53 -1.27
CA ASP A 117 1.97 7.26 -0.21
C ASP A 117 1.05 8.20 0.61
N GLN A 118 0.03 8.78 -0.04
CA GLN A 118 -0.90 9.74 0.57
C GLN A 118 -2.31 9.17 0.64
N GLU A 119 -2.60 8.34 1.64
CA GLU A 119 -3.82 7.54 1.76
C GLU A 119 -5.12 8.37 1.71
N ASP A 120 -5.08 9.65 2.09
CA ASP A 120 -6.21 10.59 2.01
C ASP A 120 -6.61 10.99 0.57
N GLN A 121 -5.78 10.65 -0.41
CA GLN A 121 -6.04 10.86 -1.84
C GLN A 121 -6.59 9.60 -2.53
N TRP A 122 -6.72 8.49 -1.81
CA TRP A 122 -7.13 7.21 -2.37
C TRP A 122 -8.50 6.78 -1.83
N VAL A 123 -9.34 6.27 -2.72
CA VAL A 123 -10.69 5.78 -2.40
C VAL A 123 -10.74 4.29 -2.73
N VAL A 124 -11.28 3.50 -1.80
CA VAL A 124 -11.47 2.06 -1.99
C VAL A 124 -12.57 1.83 -3.00
N VAL A 125 -12.25 1.15 -4.10
CA VAL A 125 -13.22 0.80 -5.16
C VAL A 125 -13.62 -0.67 -5.11
N ALA A 126 -12.77 -1.53 -4.53
CA ALA A 126 -13.09 -2.92 -4.25
C ALA A 126 -12.27 -3.41 -3.05
N GLN A 127 -12.74 -4.48 -2.42
CA GLN A 127 -12.02 -5.15 -1.34
C GLN A 127 -12.06 -6.66 -1.57
N ASP A 128 -11.00 -7.34 -1.15
CA ASP A 128 -10.90 -8.79 -1.12
C ASP A 128 -10.35 -9.25 0.24
N PRO A 129 -11.05 -10.11 0.99
CA PRO A 129 -12.37 -10.68 0.70
C PRO A 129 -13.49 -9.62 0.70
N PRO A 130 -14.62 -9.90 0.00
CA PRO A 130 -15.81 -9.06 0.10
C PRO A 130 -16.37 -9.06 1.53
N ALA A 131 -17.25 -8.12 1.82
CA ALA A 131 -17.84 -8.00 3.14
C ALA A 131 -18.50 -9.30 3.61
N GLY A 132 -18.32 -9.63 4.88
CA GLY A 132 -18.82 -10.85 5.48
C GLY A 132 -17.87 -11.43 6.51
N VAL A 133 -18.06 -12.71 6.81
CA VAL A 133 -17.43 -13.38 7.95
C VAL A 133 -16.18 -14.12 7.48
N VAL A 134 -15.00 -13.72 8.00
CA VAL A 134 -13.69 -14.24 7.58
C VAL A 134 -12.87 -14.77 8.75
N VAL A 135 -11.91 -15.64 8.49
CA VAL A 135 -11.06 -16.21 9.55
C VAL A 135 -10.20 -15.10 10.18
N LYS A 136 -10.12 -15.07 11.52
CA LYS A 136 -9.25 -14.14 12.26
C LYS A 136 -7.80 -14.27 11.77
N GLY A 137 -7.13 -13.14 11.56
CA GLY A 137 -5.76 -13.09 11.01
C GLY A 137 -5.68 -13.22 9.47
N SER A 138 -6.81 -13.12 8.77
CA SER A 138 -6.81 -13.01 7.30
C SER A 138 -6.27 -11.67 6.83
N PHE A 139 -5.68 -11.67 5.63
CA PHE A 139 -5.29 -10.46 4.93
C PHE A 139 -6.48 -9.87 4.17
N VAL A 140 -6.62 -8.55 4.20
CA VAL A 140 -7.62 -7.81 3.44
C VAL A 140 -6.90 -6.92 2.44
N VAL A 141 -7.13 -7.16 1.15
CA VAL A 141 -6.62 -6.36 0.04
C VAL A 141 -7.66 -5.31 -0.33
N LEU A 142 -7.28 -4.04 -0.26
CA LEU A 142 -8.08 -2.91 -0.69
C LEU A 142 -7.59 -2.42 -2.06
N ASN A 143 -8.44 -2.59 -3.06
CA ASN A 143 -8.21 -2.02 -4.39
C ASN A 143 -8.66 -0.56 -4.35
N VAL A 144 -7.74 0.35 -4.66
CA VAL A 144 -7.96 1.80 -4.55
C VAL A 144 -7.78 2.52 -5.87
N LEU A 145 -8.54 3.60 -6.07
CA LEU A 145 -8.32 4.56 -7.15
C LEU A 145 -7.98 5.93 -6.55
N HIS A 146 -7.23 6.72 -7.30
CA HIS A 146 -7.01 8.11 -6.93
C HIS A 146 -8.35 8.85 -6.93
N ARG A 147 -8.57 9.75 -5.98
CA ARG A 147 -9.84 10.46 -5.81
C ARG A 147 -10.28 11.24 -7.05
N ASP A 148 -9.31 11.75 -7.81
CA ASP A 148 -9.55 12.45 -9.08
C ASP A 148 -10.06 11.51 -10.19
N GLU A 149 -9.78 10.21 -10.10
CA GLU A 149 -10.21 9.21 -11.08
C GLU A 149 -11.59 8.65 -10.77
N VAL A 150 -11.98 8.61 -9.49
CA VAL A 150 -13.30 8.09 -9.08
C VAL A 150 -14.44 9.00 -9.54
N ASN A 151 -14.20 10.30 -9.65
CA ASN A 151 -15.20 11.30 -10.06
C ASN A 151 -14.98 11.85 -11.47
N GLY A 152 -13.99 11.33 -12.20
CA GLY A 152 -13.56 11.81 -13.52
C GLY A 152 -14.34 11.23 -14.69
#